data_AF-A0A2N5LMN4-F1
#
_entry.id   AF-A0A2N5LMN4-F1
#
_cell.length_a   1.000
_cell.length_b   1.000
_cell.length_c   1.000
_cell.angle_alpha   90.00
_cell.angle_beta   90.00
_cell.angle_gamma   90.00
#
_symmetry.space_group_name_H-M   'P 1'
#
loop_
_entity.id
_entity.type
_entity.pdbx_description
1 polymer ?
#
loop_
_entity_poly.entity_id
_entity_poly.type
_entity_poly.pdbx_seq_one_letter_code
_entity_poly.pdbx_strand_id
1 'polypeptide(L)'
;ATGSIVDEDRVAGSEDRLGDFNDGDEAQSTDQGQPVSGNLLDNTSETDPSISLSVSNVQVDTDGDGVLDTIPTDGTPTAITDVNGDPIGSITVNANGDYTFTPDADFTGDVPEISYEVVDGNNQVLDDSNLTITVIPGAVEIKIEATIGTATEGTSDDTLEFSISQNVASDQDTVVNVRLDAANSPDITAGDIARLQYTKADGSVVDTTDQGEISAFLANGDDVLIAAGSKESLITISVADDSVYEQTEDLGLIISNAVNPNGVTITTATDSGVIEDEAAQDGTPQEGDRPTVSITATKDTAIEGEDNTL
;
A
#
# COMPACT_ATOMS: atom_id res chain seq x y z
N ALA A 1 70.90 -0.28 -7.20
CA ALA A 1 70.34 0.75 -8.08
C ALA A 1 68.85 0.49 -8.16
N THR A 2 68.04 1.30 -7.49
CA THR A 2 66.58 1.25 -7.61
C THR A 2 66.23 2.04 -8.86
N GLY A 3 65.97 1.33 -9.96
CA GLY A 3 65.43 1.94 -11.16
C GLY A 3 63.99 2.33 -10.89
N SER A 4 63.69 3.62 -10.91
CA SER A 4 62.33 4.09 -11.08
C SER A 4 62.00 3.91 -12.55
N ILE A 5 61.06 3.02 -12.86
CA ILE A 5 60.44 3.01 -14.19
C ILE A 5 59.44 4.17 -14.09
N VAL A 6 59.78 5.28 -14.75
CA VAL A 6 58.80 6.32 -15.03
C VAL A 6 58.09 5.82 -16.27
N ASP A 7 56.78 5.69 -16.18
CA ASP A 7 55.95 5.46 -17.36
C ASP A 7 56.25 6.55 -18.40
N GLU A 8 56.58 6.15 -19.63
CA GLU A 8 56.97 7.08 -20.69
C GLU A 8 55.78 7.89 -21.22
N ASP A 9 54.55 7.47 -20.89
CA ASP A 9 53.34 8.03 -21.50
C ASP A 9 52.78 9.22 -20.69
N ARG A 10 53.17 9.36 -19.42
CA ARG A 10 52.74 10.48 -18.55
C ARG A 10 53.63 11.72 -18.66
N VAL A 11 53.82 12.22 -19.88
CA VAL A 11 54.50 13.50 -20.13
C VAL A 11 53.46 14.62 -20.20
N ALA A 12 53.69 15.72 -19.46
CA ALA A 12 52.83 16.89 -19.56
C ALA A 12 52.81 17.42 -21.02
N GLY A 13 51.69 17.25 -21.73
CA GLY A 13 51.51 17.62 -23.12
C GLY A 13 51.65 16.50 -24.16
N SER A 14 51.73 15.21 -23.75
CA SER A 14 51.48 14.09 -24.67
C SER A 14 49.96 13.92 -24.91
N GLU A 15 49.59 13.46 -26.10
CA GLU A 15 48.21 13.13 -26.49
C GLU A 15 47.75 11.76 -25.93
N ASP A 16 48.62 11.08 -25.19
CA ASP A 16 48.43 9.72 -24.67
C ASP A 16 48.62 9.71 -23.15
N ARG A 17 47.77 10.45 -22.43
CA ARG A 17 47.79 10.56 -20.96
C ARG A 17 46.74 9.66 -20.29
N LEU A 18 45.96 8.92 -21.08
CA LEU A 18 44.74 8.21 -20.68
C LEU A 18 44.74 6.74 -21.12
N GLY A 19 45.88 6.20 -21.60
CA GLY A 19 45.98 4.83 -22.10
C GLY A 19 45.65 3.73 -21.07
N ASP A 20 45.51 4.09 -19.79
CA ASP A 20 45.08 3.23 -18.68
C ASP A 20 43.86 3.78 -17.92
N PHE A 21 43.11 4.73 -18.51
CA PHE A 21 41.86 5.21 -17.92
C PHE A 21 40.85 4.06 -17.85
N ASN A 22 40.22 3.92 -16.70
CA ASN A 22 39.12 3.01 -16.47
C ASN A 22 38.19 3.65 -15.45
N ASP A 23 36.91 3.59 -15.75
CA ASP A 23 35.79 3.79 -14.86
C ASP A 23 35.15 2.41 -14.60
N GLY A 24 34.66 2.17 -13.39
CA GLY A 24 34.01 0.90 -13.06
C GLY A 24 32.51 1.01 -13.21
N ASP A 25 31.81 -0.12 -13.30
CA ASP A 25 30.36 -0.11 -13.15
C ASP A 25 29.95 0.22 -11.70
N GLU A 26 28.87 0.96 -11.51
CA GLU A 26 28.20 1.13 -10.22
C GLU A 26 27.10 0.09 -10.01
N ALA A 27 26.99 -0.36 -8.76
CA ALA A 27 25.85 -1.13 -8.30
C ALA A 27 25.33 -0.52 -7.00
N GLN A 28 24.04 -0.23 -6.95
CA GLN A 28 23.35 0.23 -5.75
C GLN A 28 22.09 -0.58 -5.47
N SER A 29 21.68 -0.55 -4.21
CA SER A 29 20.39 -1.08 -3.79
C SER A 29 19.71 -0.09 -2.85
N THR A 30 18.39 -0.03 -2.90
CA THR A 30 17.58 0.80 -1.99
C THR A 30 16.33 0.06 -1.56
N ASP A 31 15.77 0.42 -0.41
CA ASP A 31 14.48 -0.10 0.01
C ASP A 31 13.36 0.52 -0.84
N GLN A 32 12.26 -0.21 -1.00
CA GLN A 32 11.05 0.23 -1.69
C GLN A 32 10.62 1.64 -1.24
N GLY A 33 10.37 2.52 -2.22
CA GLY A 33 10.00 3.92 -1.98
C GLY A 33 11.09 4.81 -1.37
N GLN A 34 12.31 4.30 -1.12
CA GLN A 34 13.43 5.10 -0.60
C GLN A 34 14.36 5.56 -1.72
N PRO A 35 14.68 6.87 -1.81
CA PRO A 35 15.62 7.36 -2.81
C PRO A 35 17.06 6.92 -2.50
N VAL A 36 17.84 6.70 -3.54
CA VAL A 36 19.28 6.39 -3.47
C VAL A 36 20.07 7.39 -4.30
N SER A 37 21.27 7.75 -3.83
CA SER A 37 22.15 8.69 -4.52
C SER A 37 23.58 8.20 -4.49
N GLY A 38 24.35 8.59 -5.50
CA GLY A 38 25.77 8.26 -5.64
C GLY A 38 26.43 9.17 -6.67
N ASN A 39 27.65 8.82 -7.06
CA ASN A 39 28.36 9.49 -8.13
C ASN A 39 28.93 8.47 -9.13
N LEU A 40 28.63 8.67 -10.41
CA LEU A 40 29.03 7.81 -11.54
C LEU A 40 30.54 7.90 -11.90
N LEU A 41 31.33 8.66 -11.13
CA LEU A 41 32.77 8.83 -11.33
C LEU A 41 33.57 8.35 -10.09
N ASP A 42 32.91 7.72 -9.12
CA ASP A 42 33.50 7.34 -7.82
C ASP A 42 34.64 6.30 -7.95
N ASN A 43 34.68 5.55 -9.05
CA ASN A 43 35.62 4.46 -9.30
C ASN A 43 36.59 4.75 -10.48
N THR A 44 36.69 6.00 -10.93
CA THR A 44 37.64 6.44 -11.97
C THR A 44 39.10 6.25 -11.55
N SER A 45 39.96 5.82 -12.48
CA SER A 45 41.40 5.60 -12.24
C SER A 45 42.27 6.87 -12.38
N GLU A 46 41.70 7.99 -12.85
CA GLU A 46 42.44 9.23 -13.12
C GLU A 46 42.91 9.93 -11.83
N THR A 47 44.20 10.30 -11.78
CA THR A 47 44.84 10.91 -10.60
C THR A 47 45.46 12.28 -10.88
N ASP A 48 45.41 12.74 -12.12
CA ASP A 48 45.94 14.01 -12.57
C ASP A 48 44.90 15.13 -12.39
N PRO A 49 45.14 16.07 -11.46
CA PRO A 49 44.17 17.12 -11.15
C PRO A 49 44.01 18.16 -12.28
N SER A 50 44.79 18.07 -13.36
CA SER A 50 44.61 18.91 -14.55
C SER A 50 43.56 18.38 -15.52
N ILE A 51 43.13 17.13 -15.36
CA ILE A 51 42.09 16.50 -16.16
C ILE A 51 40.78 16.66 -15.41
N SER A 52 39.79 17.23 -16.10
CA SER A 52 38.42 17.34 -15.58
C SER A 52 37.59 16.24 -16.22
N LEU A 53 36.89 15.46 -15.40
CA LEU A 53 36.00 14.40 -15.84
C LEU A 53 34.55 14.86 -15.73
N SER A 54 33.72 14.36 -16.62
CA SER A 54 32.27 14.54 -16.60
C SER A 54 31.56 13.36 -17.23
N VAL A 55 30.27 13.24 -16.96
CA VAL A 55 29.40 12.21 -17.53
C VAL A 55 28.63 12.78 -18.73
N SER A 56 28.57 11.99 -19.80
CA SER A 56 27.82 12.28 -21.03
C SER A 56 27.07 11.03 -21.51
N ASN A 57 26.19 11.22 -22.50
CA ASN A 57 25.46 10.15 -23.18
C ASN A 57 24.83 9.12 -22.22
N VAL A 58 24.18 9.61 -21.17
CA VAL A 58 23.46 8.73 -20.23
C VAL A 58 22.25 8.16 -20.94
N GLN A 59 22.11 6.84 -20.95
CA GLN A 59 21.06 6.14 -21.67
C GLN A 59 20.38 5.08 -20.81
N VAL A 60 19.05 5.00 -20.88
CA VAL A 60 18.22 3.99 -20.23
C VAL A 60 16.95 3.78 -21.04
N ASP A 61 16.38 2.58 -21.03
CA ASP A 61 15.05 2.31 -21.59
C ASP A 61 14.00 2.92 -20.66
N THR A 62 13.39 4.05 -21.05
CA THR A 62 12.50 4.80 -20.15
C THR A 62 11.05 4.32 -20.19
N ASP A 63 10.65 3.56 -21.22
CA ASP A 63 9.26 3.11 -21.41
C ASP A 63 9.11 1.60 -21.62
N GLY A 64 10.20 0.84 -21.49
CA GLY A 64 10.21 -0.61 -21.58
C GLY A 64 10.02 -1.15 -22.99
N ASP A 65 10.15 -0.32 -24.04
CA ASP A 65 10.02 -0.75 -25.43
C ASP A 65 11.28 -1.44 -26.00
N GLY A 66 12.37 -1.46 -25.22
CA GLY A 66 13.67 -2.03 -25.58
C GLY A 66 14.58 -1.07 -26.35
N VAL A 67 14.22 0.20 -26.49
CA VAL A 67 15.02 1.26 -27.10
C VAL A 67 15.57 2.17 -26.00
N LEU A 68 16.87 2.46 -26.08
CA LEU A 68 17.50 3.36 -25.12
C LEU A 68 17.18 4.83 -25.43
N ASP A 69 16.80 5.57 -24.38
CA ASP A 69 16.55 7.00 -24.40
C ASP A 69 17.67 7.77 -23.69
N THR A 70 17.91 9.00 -24.13
CA THR A 70 18.91 9.88 -23.51
C THR A 70 18.36 10.57 -22.26
N ILE A 71 19.08 10.43 -21.15
CA ILE A 71 18.84 11.17 -19.90
C ILE A 71 19.65 12.49 -19.90
N PRO A 72 19.03 13.65 -19.64
CA PRO A 72 19.74 14.90 -19.46
C PRO A 72 20.70 14.86 -18.26
N THR A 73 21.94 15.32 -18.45
CA THR A 73 22.95 15.44 -17.38
C THR A 73 22.95 16.83 -16.71
N ASP A 74 21.78 17.47 -16.63
CA ASP A 74 21.59 18.82 -16.06
C ASP A 74 20.80 18.82 -14.73
N GLY A 75 20.59 17.63 -14.15
CA GLY A 75 19.81 17.45 -12.93
C GLY A 75 18.30 17.44 -13.15
N THR A 76 17.82 17.46 -14.40
CA THR A 76 16.39 17.33 -14.70
C THR A 76 15.91 15.90 -14.42
N PRO A 77 14.84 15.71 -13.63
CA PRO A 77 14.28 14.39 -13.40
C PRO A 77 13.69 13.79 -14.68
N THR A 78 14.05 12.54 -14.96
CA THR A 78 13.45 11.74 -16.03
C THR A 78 12.68 10.58 -15.42
N ALA A 79 11.45 10.35 -15.86
CA ALA A 79 10.64 9.24 -15.39
C ALA A 79 11.00 7.95 -16.14
N ILE A 80 10.90 6.83 -15.44
CA ILE A 80 11.09 5.48 -15.99
C ILE A 80 9.83 4.68 -15.69
N THR A 81 9.28 4.02 -16.70
CA THR A 81 8.12 3.14 -16.64
C THR A 81 8.46 1.79 -17.26
N ASP A 82 7.69 0.76 -16.92
CA ASP A 82 7.74 -0.51 -17.63
C ASP A 82 6.99 -0.45 -18.98
N VAL A 83 6.99 -1.57 -19.71
CA VAL A 83 6.31 -1.72 -21.01
C VAL A 83 4.78 -1.53 -20.95
N ASN A 84 4.17 -1.64 -19.77
CA ASN A 84 2.75 -1.43 -19.56
C ASN A 84 2.44 0.02 -19.15
N GLY A 85 3.46 0.84 -18.93
CA GLY A 85 3.35 2.21 -18.42
C GLY A 85 3.26 2.27 -16.89
N ASP A 86 3.52 1.17 -16.19
CA ASP A 86 3.56 1.14 -14.72
C ASP A 86 4.86 1.85 -14.26
N PRO A 87 4.78 2.80 -13.30
CA PRO A 87 5.95 3.56 -12.85
C PRO A 87 7.02 2.69 -12.18
N ILE A 88 8.27 2.85 -12.60
CA ILE A 88 9.46 2.28 -11.94
C ILE A 88 10.08 3.31 -10.99
N GLY A 89 10.17 4.57 -11.43
CA GLY A 89 10.71 5.66 -10.64
C GLY A 89 11.14 6.85 -11.47
N SER A 90 12.01 7.68 -10.90
CA SER A 90 12.63 8.80 -11.61
C SER A 90 14.10 8.95 -11.25
N ILE A 91 14.93 9.24 -12.26
CA ILE A 91 16.36 9.52 -12.09
C ILE A 91 16.70 10.96 -12.45
N THR A 92 17.55 11.59 -11.66
CA THR A 92 18.28 12.80 -12.01
C THR A 92 19.76 12.47 -12.15
N VAL A 93 20.42 12.97 -13.19
CA VAL A 93 21.87 12.86 -13.36
C VAL A 93 22.46 14.24 -13.64
N ASN A 94 23.63 14.53 -13.09
CA ASN A 94 24.38 15.74 -13.35
C ASN A 94 25.68 15.40 -14.09
N ALA A 95 26.20 16.34 -14.87
CA ALA A 95 27.45 16.15 -15.62
C ALA A 95 28.67 15.89 -14.72
N ASN A 96 28.62 16.22 -13.42
CA ASN A 96 29.66 15.87 -12.44
C ASN A 96 29.54 14.44 -11.89
N GLY A 97 28.64 13.62 -12.43
CA GLY A 97 28.38 12.26 -12.02
C GLY A 97 27.36 12.10 -10.89
N ASP A 98 26.97 13.18 -10.19
CA ASP A 98 25.99 13.08 -9.11
C ASP A 98 24.63 12.64 -9.66
N TYR A 99 24.11 11.55 -9.14
CA TYR A 99 22.78 11.06 -9.48
C TYR A 99 21.92 10.80 -8.25
N THR A 100 20.61 10.84 -8.46
CA THR A 100 19.60 10.41 -7.49
C THR A 100 18.53 9.63 -8.24
N PHE A 101 18.27 8.41 -7.82
CA PHE A 101 17.12 7.64 -8.25
C PHE A 101 16.09 7.58 -7.12
N THR A 102 14.84 7.93 -7.45
CA THR A 102 13.70 7.83 -6.54
C THR A 102 12.74 6.79 -7.11
N PRO A 103 12.64 5.58 -6.51
CA PRO A 103 11.71 4.57 -6.99
C PRO A 103 10.27 5.01 -6.81
N ASP A 104 9.37 4.47 -7.64
CA ASP A 104 7.95 4.51 -7.33
C ASP A 104 7.68 3.80 -5.99
N ALA A 105 6.67 4.23 -5.26
CA ALA A 105 6.35 3.67 -3.94
C ALA A 105 6.00 2.18 -4.01
N ASP A 106 5.44 1.72 -5.12
CA ASP A 106 4.99 0.33 -5.29
C ASP A 106 5.98 -0.53 -6.08
N PHE A 107 7.04 0.05 -6.63
CA PHE A 107 8.01 -0.69 -7.43
C PHE A 107 9.02 -1.46 -6.56
N THR A 108 9.28 -2.71 -6.94
CA THR A 108 10.37 -3.54 -6.45
C THR A 108 11.02 -4.28 -7.63
N GLY A 109 12.28 -4.65 -7.47
CA GLY A 109 13.05 -5.35 -8.51
C GLY A 109 14.11 -4.46 -9.16
N ASP A 110 14.59 -4.91 -10.33
CA ASP A 110 15.70 -4.26 -11.02
C ASP A 110 15.20 -3.10 -11.89
N VAL A 111 15.85 -1.94 -11.73
CA VAL A 111 15.69 -0.79 -12.63
C VAL A 111 16.36 -1.13 -13.96
N PRO A 112 15.81 -0.71 -15.12
CA PRO A 112 16.49 -0.86 -16.40
C PRO A 112 17.93 -0.33 -16.34
N GLU A 113 18.87 -1.08 -16.95
CA GLU A 113 20.30 -0.76 -16.91
C GLU A 113 20.56 0.63 -17.50
N ILE A 114 21.30 1.46 -16.75
CA ILE A 114 21.66 2.81 -17.17
C ILE A 114 23.11 2.77 -17.64
N SER A 115 23.36 3.07 -18.91
CA SER A 115 24.71 3.19 -19.46
C SER A 115 25.11 4.66 -19.57
N TYR A 116 26.40 4.95 -19.48
CA TYR A 116 26.93 6.30 -19.62
C TYR A 116 28.38 6.32 -20.13
N GLU A 117 28.78 7.47 -20.67
CA GLU A 117 30.15 7.72 -21.12
C GLU A 117 30.87 8.64 -20.13
N VAL A 118 32.09 8.28 -19.73
CA VAL A 118 32.99 9.20 -19.04
C VAL A 118 33.80 9.97 -20.05
N VAL A 119 33.76 11.30 -19.96
CA VAL A 119 34.44 12.19 -20.90
C VAL A 119 35.38 13.17 -20.19
N ASP A 120 36.46 13.54 -20.89
CA ASP A 120 37.38 14.59 -20.44
C ASP A 120 36.82 16.01 -20.70
N GLY A 121 37.56 17.03 -20.27
CA GLY A 121 37.21 18.44 -20.49
C GLY A 121 37.16 18.90 -21.95
N ASN A 122 37.55 18.05 -22.91
CA ASN A 122 37.44 18.27 -24.35
C ASN A 122 36.35 17.39 -24.99
N ASN A 123 35.53 16.70 -24.19
CA ASN A 123 34.50 15.76 -24.62
C ASN A 123 35.04 14.51 -25.33
N GLN A 124 36.30 14.13 -25.08
CA GLN A 124 36.81 12.83 -25.50
C GLN A 124 36.23 11.75 -24.60
N VAL A 125 35.59 10.73 -25.19
CA VAL A 125 35.15 9.52 -24.48
C VAL A 125 36.37 8.74 -24.01
N LEU A 126 36.40 8.44 -22.72
CA LEU A 126 37.48 7.74 -22.04
C LEU A 126 37.08 6.32 -21.66
N ASP A 127 35.81 6.12 -21.27
CA ASP A 127 35.26 4.82 -20.94
C ASP A 127 33.73 4.78 -21.08
N ASP A 128 33.19 3.58 -21.19
CA ASP A 128 31.76 3.25 -21.19
C ASP A 128 31.46 2.39 -19.96
N SER A 129 30.55 2.85 -19.10
CA SER A 129 30.22 2.19 -17.82
C SER A 129 28.72 2.10 -17.59
N ASN A 130 28.31 1.28 -16.62
CA ASN A 130 26.91 1.06 -16.29
C ASN A 130 26.61 1.28 -14.81
N LEU A 131 25.41 1.80 -14.54
CA LEU A 131 24.79 1.87 -13.23
C LEU A 131 23.65 0.85 -13.16
N THR A 132 23.78 -0.11 -12.24
CA THR A 132 22.72 -1.04 -11.87
C THR A 132 22.08 -0.62 -10.55
N ILE A 133 20.75 -0.56 -10.50
CA ILE A 133 19.98 -0.28 -9.27
C ILE A 133 18.95 -1.39 -9.05
N THR A 134 18.95 -1.97 -7.86
CA THR A 134 17.91 -2.90 -7.40
C THR A 134 17.09 -2.31 -6.26
N VAL A 135 15.78 -2.31 -6.38
CA VAL A 135 14.83 -1.88 -5.34
C VAL A 135 14.37 -3.10 -4.55
N ILE A 136 14.74 -3.14 -3.28
CA ILE A 136 14.49 -4.25 -2.36
C ILE A 136 13.10 -4.06 -1.73
N PRO A 137 12.23 -5.10 -1.72
CA PRO A 137 10.95 -5.04 -1.04
C PRO A 137 11.03 -4.59 0.41
N GLY A 138 10.15 -3.65 0.78
CA GLY A 138 10.11 -3.06 2.12
C GLY A 138 9.09 -3.72 3.04
N ALA A 139 9.20 -3.41 4.34
CA ALA A 139 8.15 -3.73 5.30
C ALA A 139 6.90 -2.89 5.04
N VAL A 140 5.72 -3.46 5.30
CA VAL A 140 4.44 -2.76 5.15
C VAL A 140 3.91 -2.23 6.47
N GLU A 141 3.16 -1.14 6.39
CA GLU A 141 2.34 -0.62 7.48
C GLU A 141 0.87 -0.88 7.14
N ILE A 142 0.13 -1.51 8.05
CA ILE A 142 -1.27 -1.86 7.83
C ILE A 142 -2.22 -1.19 8.83
N LYS A 143 -3.44 -0.93 8.38
CA LYS A 143 -4.55 -0.41 9.19
C LYS A 143 -5.87 -1.04 8.78
N ILE A 144 -6.82 -1.07 9.71
CA ILE A 144 -8.24 -1.30 9.41
C ILE A 144 -9.00 0.03 9.50
N GLU A 145 -9.92 0.25 8.57
CA GLU A 145 -10.83 1.40 8.55
C GLU A 145 -12.22 0.98 8.09
N ALA A 146 -13.28 1.47 8.74
CA ALA A 146 -14.65 1.35 8.26
C ALA A 146 -14.86 2.33 7.08
N THR A 147 -14.95 1.79 5.87
CA THR A 147 -15.17 2.56 4.64
C THR A 147 -16.65 2.89 4.44
N ILE A 148 -17.53 2.01 4.93
CA ILE A 148 -18.95 2.29 5.15
C ILE A 148 -19.23 2.03 6.63
N GLY A 149 -19.37 3.12 7.39
CA GLY A 149 -19.44 3.08 8.86
C GLY A 149 -20.83 3.02 9.46
N THR A 150 -21.88 2.94 8.65
CA THR A 150 -23.28 2.84 9.10
C THR A 150 -24.04 1.90 8.19
N ALA A 151 -24.80 0.98 8.77
CA ALA A 151 -25.79 0.18 8.05
C ALA A 151 -27.09 0.17 8.85
N THR A 152 -28.22 0.24 8.17
CA THR A 152 -29.55 0.26 8.77
C THR A 152 -30.27 -1.05 8.48
N GLU A 153 -30.86 -1.63 9.52
CA GLU A 153 -31.71 -2.81 9.42
C GLU A 153 -32.91 -2.56 8.50
N GLY A 154 -33.46 -3.64 7.93
CA GLY A 154 -34.54 -3.58 6.95
C GLY A 154 -34.23 -2.86 5.62
N THR A 155 -33.04 -2.26 5.46
CA THR A 155 -32.64 -1.54 4.25
C THR A 155 -31.96 -2.48 3.26
N SER A 156 -32.54 -2.60 2.06
CA SER A 156 -32.00 -3.47 1.01
C SER A 156 -30.59 -3.05 0.59
N ASP A 157 -29.69 -4.02 0.51
CA ASP A 157 -28.30 -3.87 0.08
C ASP A 157 -27.47 -2.89 0.95
N ASP A 158 -27.89 -2.65 2.20
CA ASP A 158 -27.12 -1.87 3.15
C ASP A 158 -26.07 -2.74 3.85
N THR A 159 -24.85 -2.23 3.97
CA THR A 159 -23.71 -2.99 4.45
C THR A 159 -22.73 -2.13 5.22
N LEU A 160 -22.14 -2.70 6.26
CA LEU A 160 -20.87 -2.22 6.78
C LEU A 160 -19.73 -2.77 5.92
N GLU A 161 -18.78 -1.91 5.61
CA GLU A 161 -17.56 -2.29 4.90
C GLU A 161 -16.34 -1.84 5.71
N PHE A 162 -15.41 -2.77 5.91
CA PHE A 162 -14.11 -2.50 6.49
C PHE A 162 -13.03 -2.81 5.45
N SER A 163 -12.13 -1.86 5.23
CA SER A 163 -10.92 -2.07 4.43
C SER A 163 -9.74 -2.29 5.35
N ILE A 164 -9.03 -3.39 5.12
CA ILE A 164 -7.69 -3.59 5.65
C ILE A 164 -6.72 -3.17 4.56
N SER A 165 -5.96 -2.12 4.81
CA SER A 165 -5.10 -1.49 3.82
C SER A 165 -3.63 -1.49 4.25
N GLN A 166 -2.74 -1.48 3.27
CA GLN A 166 -1.30 -1.32 3.42
C GLN A 166 -0.76 -0.11 2.66
N ASN A 167 0.26 0.55 3.20
CA ASN A 167 0.81 1.80 2.68
C ASN A 167 1.45 1.67 1.28
N VAL A 168 2.03 0.52 0.96
CA VAL A 168 2.65 0.18 -0.33
C VAL A 168 2.18 -1.20 -0.79
N ALA A 169 2.19 -1.44 -2.09
CA ALA A 169 1.96 -2.79 -2.61
C ALA A 169 3.18 -3.67 -2.30
N SER A 170 2.98 -4.71 -1.49
CA SER A 170 4.01 -5.72 -1.19
C SER A 170 4.09 -6.77 -2.28
N ASP A 171 5.29 -7.23 -2.62
CA ASP A 171 5.51 -8.39 -3.52
C ASP A 171 5.18 -9.73 -2.85
N GLN A 172 4.96 -9.71 -1.54
CA GLN A 172 4.53 -10.86 -0.74
C GLN A 172 3.10 -10.68 -0.21
N ASP A 173 2.41 -11.80 0.01
CA ASP A 173 1.12 -11.81 0.70
C ASP A 173 1.25 -11.28 2.13
N THR A 174 0.30 -10.43 2.54
CA THR A 174 0.11 -10.03 3.93
C THR A 174 -1.13 -10.76 4.47
N VAL A 175 -0.95 -11.53 5.53
CA VAL A 175 -2.04 -12.24 6.21
C VAL A 175 -2.26 -11.61 7.58
N VAL A 176 -3.52 -11.35 7.94
CA VAL A 176 -3.88 -10.69 9.19
C VAL A 176 -5.06 -11.38 9.83
N ASN A 177 -4.99 -11.64 11.14
CA ASN A 177 -6.13 -12.20 11.86
C ASN A 177 -7.13 -11.09 12.19
N VAL A 178 -8.40 -11.30 11.84
CA VAL A 178 -9.49 -10.34 12.04
C VAL A 178 -10.59 -10.99 12.85
N ARG A 179 -11.10 -10.29 13.86
CA ARG A 179 -12.21 -10.75 14.71
C ARG A 179 -13.03 -9.59 15.24
N LEU A 180 -14.16 -9.90 15.87
CA LEU A 180 -14.94 -8.92 16.63
C LEU A 180 -14.11 -8.34 17.79
N ASP A 181 -14.16 -7.03 17.97
CA ASP A 181 -13.71 -6.36 19.18
C ASP A 181 -14.80 -6.43 20.26
N ALA A 182 -15.03 -7.65 20.78
CA ALA A 182 -16.10 -7.93 21.74
C ALA A 182 -16.05 -7.08 23.03
N ALA A 183 -14.93 -6.40 23.32
CA ALA A 183 -14.84 -5.48 24.46
C ALA A 183 -15.58 -4.17 24.19
N ASN A 184 -15.60 -3.72 22.94
CA ASN A 184 -16.24 -2.48 22.50
C ASN A 184 -17.55 -2.74 21.72
N SER A 185 -17.82 -4.00 21.38
CA SER A 185 -19.04 -4.48 20.72
C SER A 185 -19.72 -5.58 21.53
N PRO A 186 -20.18 -5.30 22.76
CA PRO A 186 -20.66 -6.32 23.68
C PRO A 186 -22.02 -6.92 23.28
N ASP A 187 -22.82 -6.16 22.52
CA ASP A 187 -24.19 -6.54 22.17
C ASP A 187 -24.24 -7.25 20.80
N ILE A 188 -23.18 -7.13 19.99
CA ILE A 188 -23.08 -7.81 18.69
C ILE A 188 -23.07 -9.34 18.83
N THR A 189 -23.99 -9.99 18.13
CA THR A 189 -24.13 -11.42 17.96
C THR A 189 -24.08 -11.83 16.48
N ALA A 190 -24.21 -13.12 16.19
CA ALA A 190 -24.36 -13.57 14.80
C ALA A 190 -25.74 -13.20 14.22
N GLY A 191 -26.74 -12.99 15.10
CA GLY A 191 -28.12 -12.71 14.72
C GLY A 191 -28.24 -11.42 13.92
N ASP A 192 -27.49 -10.40 14.31
CA ASP A 192 -27.46 -9.06 13.73
C ASP A 192 -26.67 -9.00 12.40
N ILE A 193 -26.06 -10.12 12.00
CA ILE A 193 -25.33 -10.24 10.73
C ILE A 193 -26.06 -11.23 9.80
N ALA A 194 -26.62 -10.73 8.71
CA ALA A 194 -27.23 -11.55 7.67
C ALA A 194 -26.20 -12.27 6.81
N ARG A 195 -25.10 -11.60 6.48
CA ARG A 195 -24.08 -12.08 5.55
C ARG A 195 -22.70 -11.52 5.90
N LEU A 196 -21.69 -12.37 5.79
CA LEU A 196 -20.29 -12.00 5.98
C LEU A 196 -19.47 -12.40 4.75
N GLN A 197 -18.69 -11.47 4.21
CA GLN A 197 -17.82 -11.70 3.07
C GLN A 197 -16.39 -11.19 3.33
N TYR A 198 -15.38 -12.00 3.01
CA TYR A 198 -13.96 -11.64 3.07
C TYR A 198 -13.10 -12.66 2.31
N THR A 199 -11.83 -12.37 2.10
CA THR A 199 -10.87 -13.30 1.47
C THR A 199 -9.94 -13.91 2.52
N LYS A 200 -9.90 -15.24 2.62
CA LYS A 200 -9.03 -15.98 3.55
C LYS A 200 -7.57 -15.94 3.13
N ALA A 201 -6.69 -16.28 4.08
CA ALA A 201 -5.26 -16.48 3.87
C ALA A 201 -4.89 -17.39 2.68
N ASP A 202 -5.72 -18.37 2.33
CA ASP A 202 -5.49 -19.27 1.19
C ASP A 202 -6.02 -18.73 -0.15
N GLY A 203 -6.53 -17.50 -0.16
CA GLY A 203 -7.13 -16.84 -1.32
C GLY A 203 -8.58 -17.25 -1.61
N SER A 204 -9.17 -18.16 -0.83
CA SER A 204 -10.58 -18.50 -0.98
C SER A 204 -11.47 -17.38 -0.43
N VAL A 205 -12.57 -17.12 -1.13
CA VAL A 205 -13.56 -16.12 -0.70
C VAL A 205 -14.58 -16.80 0.20
N VAL A 206 -14.78 -16.24 1.39
CA VAL A 206 -15.96 -16.48 2.22
C VAL A 206 -17.06 -15.56 1.72
N ASP A 207 -18.22 -16.15 1.43
CA ASP A 207 -19.48 -15.45 1.25
C ASP A 207 -20.56 -16.33 1.89
N THR A 208 -20.84 -16.08 3.17
CA THR A 208 -21.68 -16.95 3.98
C THR A 208 -22.83 -16.22 4.64
N THR A 209 -23.96 -16.92 4.75
CA THR A 209 -25.12 -16.55 5.57
C THR A 209 -25.34 -17.59 6.67
N ASP A 210 -24.40 -18.53 6.87
CA ASP A 210 -24.50 -19.55 7.91
C ASP A 210 -24.16 -18.94 9.27
N GLN A 211 -25.16 -18.93 10.15
CA GLN A 211 -25.08 -18.34 11.48
C GLN A 211 -24.03 -19.01 12.38
N GLY A 212 -23.72 -20.30 12.15
CA GLY A 212 -22.65 -21.00 12.85
C GLY A 212 -21.27 -20.54 12.40
N GLU A 213 -21.08 -20.32 11.10
CA GLU A 213 -19.83 -19.78 10.55
C GLU A 213 -19.60 -18.33 10.97
N ILE A 214 -20.64 -17.50 10.93
CA ILE A 214 -20.58 -16.10 11.41
C ILE A 214 -20.24 -16.08 12.90
N SER A 215 -20.93 -16.87 13.72
CA SER A 215 -20.63 -16.97 15.17
C SER A 215 -19.18 -17.41 15.43
N ALA A 216 -18.65 -18.34 14.62
CA ALA A 216 -17.26 -18.78 14.74
C ALA A 216 -16.27 -17.66 14.41
N PHE A 217 -16.54 -16.86 13.37
CA PHE A 217 -15.74 -15.68 13.02
C PHE A 217 -15.77 -14.62 14.13
N LEU A 218 -16.95 -14.28 14.67
CA LEU A 218 -17.06 -13.30 15.76
C LEU A 218 -16.27 -13.74 17.00
N ALA A 219 -16.34 -15.04 17.35
CA ALA A 219 -15.70 -15.56 18.55
C ALA A 219 -14.18 -15.76 18.41
N ASN A 220 -13.70 -16.24 17.27
CA ASN A 220 -12.31 -16.68 17.09
C ASN A 220 -11.52 -15.89 16.06
N GLY A 221 -12.21 -15.14 15.20
CA GLY A 221 -11.65 -14.53 14.00
C GLY A 221 -11.36 -15.51 12.88
N ASP A 222 -10.85 -14.97 11.79
CA ASP A 222 -10.21 -15.72 10.72
C ASP A 222 -9.05 -14.89 10.14
N ASP A 223 -8.18 -15.56 9.39
CA ASP A 223 -7.03 -14.94 8.75
C ASP A 223 -7.45 -14.39 7.37
N VAL A 224 -7.38 -13.08 7.21
CA VAL A 224 -7.72 -12.32 6.01
C VAL A 224 -6.45 -12.03 5.19
N LEU A 225 -6.55 -12.18 3.87
CA LEU A 225 -5.46 -11.97 2.92
C LEU A 225 -5.53 -10.59 2.27
N ILE A 226 -4.43 -9.85 2.33
CA ILE A 226 -4.08 -8.83 1.33
C ILE A 226 -3.06 -9.49 0.39
N ALA A 227 -3.49 -9.80 -0.83
CA ALA A 227 -2.66 -10.52 -1.78
C ALA A 227 -1.44 -9.69 -2.22
N ALA A 228 -0.36 -10.36 -2.60
CA ALA A 228 0.78 -9.72 -3.24
C ALA A 228 0.34 -8.81 -4.41
N GLY A 229 0.94 -7.62 -4.50
CA GLY A 229 0.61 -6.57 -5.45
C GLY A 229 -0.66 -5.78 -5.11
N SER A 230 -1.45 -6.19 -4.13
CA SER A 230 -2.66 -5.48 -3.70
C SER A 230 -2.36 -4.54 -2.53
N LYS A 231 -3.13 -3.45 -2.41
CA LYS A 231 -3.03 -2.55 -1.24
C LYS A 231 -4.12 -2.77 -0.22
N GLU A 232 -5.19 -3.46 -0.57
CA GLU A 232 -6.38 -3.54 0.25
C GLU A 232 -7.05 -4.91 0.17
N SER A 233 -7.76 -5.26 1.23
CA SER A 233 -8.68 -6.39 1.31
C SER A 233 -9.93 -5.94 2.05
N LEU A 234 -11.11 -6.29 1.51
CA LEU A 234 -12.39 -5.85 2.04
C LEU A 234 -13.05 -6.94 2.89
N ILE A 235 -13.72 -6.49 3.94
CA ILE A 235 -14.65 -7.26 4.74
C ILE A 235 -16.01 -6.57 4.63
N THR A 236 -17.00 -7.29 4.11
CA THR A 236 -18.36 -6.78 3.92
C THR A 236 -19.30 -7.52 4.84
N ILE A 237 -20.12 -6.77 5.58
CA ILE A 237 -21.11 -7.28 6.53
C ILE A 237 -22.46 -6.70 6.13
N SER A 238 -23.40 -7.56 5.74
CA SER A 238 -24.81 -7.17 5.61
C SER A 238 -25.51 -7.38 6.94
N VAL A 239 -26.23 -6.36 7.39
CA VAL A 239 -26.99 -6.42 8.65
C VAL A 239 -28.23 -7.29 8.48
N ALA A 240 -28.62 -8.00 9.54
CA ALA A 240 -29.88 -8.72 9.57
C ALA A 240 -31.03 -7.77 9.86
N ASP A 241 -32.20 -8.12 9.33
CA ASP A 241 -33.46 -7.46 9.67
C ASP A 241 -34.25 -8.45 10.52
N ASP A 242 -34.72 -8.03 11.69
CA ASP A 242 -35.53 -8.88 12.55
C ASP A 242 -36.88 -8.28 12.98
N SER A 243 -37.32 -8.49 14.20
CA SER A 243 -38.58 -7.92 14.72
C SER A 243 -38.43 -7.52 16.19
N VAL A 244 -37.19 -7.39 16.63
CA VAL A 244 -36.77 -7.10 17.99
C VAL A 244 -36.31 -5.66 18.01
N TYR A 245 -36.94 -4.86 18.87
CA TYR A 245 -36.46 -3.51 19.07
C TYR A 245 -35.07 -3.53 19.72
N GLU A 246 -34.07 -3.13 18.94
CA GLU A 246 -32.69 -2.99 19.35
C GLU A 246 -32.31 -1.50 19.38
N GLN A 247 -31.40 -1.15 20.28
CA GLN A 247 -30.78 0.18 20.24
C GLN A 247 -29.61 0.10 19.27
N THR A 248 -29.24 1.22 18.66
CA THR A 248 -28.03 1.35 17.83
C THR A 248 -26.83 0.65 18.45
N GLU A 249 -26.16 -0.20 17.67
CA GLU A 249 -25.05 -1.05 18.12
C GLU A 249 -23.75 -0.67 17.40
N ASP A 250 -22.64 -0.70 18.13
CA ASP A 250 -21.31 -0.49 17.56
C ASP A 250 -20.69 -1.85 17.18
N LEU A 251 -20.43 -2.08 15.89
CA LEU A 251 -19.68 -3.23 15.39
C LEU A 251 -18.23 -2.84 15.13
N GLY A 252 -17.35 -3.23 16.04
CA GLY A 252 -15.92 -3.02 15.99
C GLY A 252 -15.18 -4.27 15.54
N LEU A 253 -14.25 -4.12 14.60
CA LEU A 253 -13.31 -5.17 14.23
C LEU A 253 -11.93 -4.85 14.78
N ILE A 254 -11.22 -5.89 15.23
CA ILE A 254 -9.82 -5.81 15.65
C ILE A 254 -8.96 -6.70 14.78
N ILE A 255 -7.84 -6.16 14.31
CA ILE A 255 -6.81 -6.86 13.55
C ILE A 255 -5.59 -7.17 14.43
N SER A 256 -5.00 -8.34 14.24
CA SER A 256 -3.85 -8.80 15.01
C SER A 256 -3.02 -9.84 14.26
N ASN A 257 -1.88 -10.23 14.82
CA ASN A 257 -1.04 -11.32 14.31
C ASN A 257 -0.70 -11.19 12.82
N ALA A 258 -0.50 -9.96 12.34
CA ALA A 258 -0.16 -9.72 10.95
C ALA A 258 1.19 -10.36 10.61
N VAL A 259 1.25 -11.00 9.44
CA VAL A 259 2.47 -11.63 8.91
C VAL A 259 2.66 -11.19 7.47
N ASN A 260 3.84 -10.65 7.20
CA ASN A 260 4.38 -10.43 5.86
C ASN A 260 5.87 -10.82 5.92
N PRO A 261 6.41 -11.60 4.96
CA PRO A 261 7.82 -11.98 4.93
C PRO A 261 8.82 -10.81 4.93
N ASN A 262 8.45 -9.67 4.35
CA ASN A 262 9.27 -8.45 4.32
C ASN A 262 9.15 -7.63 5.62
N GLY A 263 8.24 -8.03 6.52
CA GLY A 263 7.92 -7.33 7.75
C GLY A 263 6.61 -6.56 7.67
N VAL A 264 5.92 -6.45 8.81
CA VAL A 264 4.65 -5.74 8.92
C VAL A 264 4.51 -5.06 10.27
N THR A 265 3.95 -3.85 10.27
CA THR A 265 3.53 -3.12 11.47
C THR A 265 2.06 -2.76 11.37
N ILE A 266 1.29 -3.00 12.44
CA ILE A 266 -0.09 -2.54 12.54
C ILE A 266 -0.07 -1.11 13.10
N THR A 267 -0.52 -0.13 12.33
CA THR A 267 -0.61 1.28 12.74
C THR A 267 -1.97 1.61 13.37
N THR A 268 -3.04 0.98 12.89
CA THR A 268 -4.38 1.08 13.46
C THR A 268 -4.97 -0.32 13.58
N ALA A 269 -5.15 -0.78 14.82
CA ALA A 269 -5.57 -2.16 15.09
C ALA A 269 -7.09 -2.36 15.18
N THR A 270 -7.85 -1.29 15.33
CA THR A 270 -9.31 -1.35 15.55
C THR A 270 -10.00 -0.22 14.81
N ASP A 271 -11.17 -0.52 14.25
CA ASP A 271 -12.13 0.50 13.85
C ASP A 271 -13.56 -0.05 13.98
N SER A 272 -14.56 0.82 13.96
CA SER A 272 -15.96 0.46 14.20
C SER A 272 -16.92 1.10 13.20
N GLY A 273 -17.93 0.33 12.82
CA GLY A 273 -19.15 0.80 12.18
C GLY A 273 -20.34 0.72 13.15
N VAL A 274 -21.48 1.21 12.70
CA VAL A 274 -22.71 1.31 13.48
C VAL A 274 -23.83 0.54 12.77
N ILE A 275 -24.56 -0.28 13.52
CA ILE A 275 -25.81 -0.91 13.08
C ILE A 275 -26.97 -0.09 13.68
N GLU A 276 -27.84 0.42 12.83
CA GLU A 276 -29.01 1.19 13.21
C GLU A 276 -30.30 0.40 12.99
N ASP A 277 -31.20 0.39 13.98
CA ASP A 277 -32.59 -0.07 13.85
C ASP A 277 -33.30 0.68 12.71
N GLU A 278 -34.25 0.03 12.05
CA GLU A 278 -34.99 0.64 10.95
C GLU A 278 -35.92 1.78 11.42
N ALA A 279 -36.45 2.52 10.45
CA ALA A 279 -37.45 3.53 10.76
C ALA A 279 -38.82 2.89 11.02
N ALA A 280 -39.52 3.39 12.04
CA ALA A 280 -40.93 3.09 12.27
C ALA A 280 -41.78 3.36 11.02
N GLN A 281 -42.93 2.69 10.91
CA GLN A 281 -43.87 2.90 9.80
C GLN A 281 -44.33 4.36 9.62
N ASP A 282 -44.26 5.17 10.68
CA ASP A 282 -44.57 6.60 10.66
C ASP A 282 -43.38 7.50 10.26
N GLY A 283 -42.23 6.88 9.93
CA GLY A 283 -41.00 7.53 9.53
C GLY A 283 -40.12 8.00 10.68
N THR A 284 -40.43 7.62 11.93
CA THR A 284 -39.54 7.91 13.07
C THR A 284 -38.27 7.05 12.95
N PRO A 285 -37.06 7.63 12.86
CA PRO A 285 -35.82 6.86 12.68
C PRO A 285 -35.50 5.99 13.91
N GLN A 286 -34.93 4.79 13.70
CA GLN A 286 -34.43 3.89 14.77
C GLN A 286 -35.50 3.51 15.80
N GLU A 287 -36.71 3.25 15.30
CA GLU A 287 -37.89 2.94 16.12
C GLU A 287 -38.78 1.91 15.42
N GLY A 288 -38.24 1.25 14.39
CA GLY A 288 -38.92 0.31 13.50
C GLY A 288 -39.70 -0.73 14.25
N ASP A 289 -38.98 -1.40 15.14
CA ASP A 289 -39.50 -2.47 15.98
C ASP A 289 -39.95 -2.02 17.37
N ARG A 290 -39.94 -0.70 17.66
CA ARG A 290 -40.27 -0.22 19.01
C ARG A 290 -41.65 -0.73 19.43
N PRO A 291 -41.74 -1.45 20.56
CA PRO A 291 -43.02 -2.00 21.01
C PRO A 291 -44.02 -0.87 21.30
N THR A 292 -45.20 -0.97 20.67
CA THR A 292 -46.27 -0.01 20.90
C THR A 292 -47.15 -0.46 22.08
N VAL A 293 -47.28 0.41 23.08
CA VAL A 293 -48.23 0.20 24.19
C VAL A 293 -49.43 1.10 23.96
N SER A 294 -50.61 0.49 23.77
CA SER A 294 -51.87 1.24 23.71
C SER A 294 -52.79 0.85 24.86
N ILE A 295 -53.39 1.87 25.48
CA ILE A 295 -54.49 1.68 26.42
C ILE A 295 -55.76 2.06 25.66
N THR A 296 -56.59 1.06 25.38
CA THR A 296 -57.93 1.28 24.82
C THR A 296 -58.95 1.10 25.93
N ALA A 297 -59.84 2.07 26.10
CA ALA A 297 -60.96 1.91 27.03
C ALA A 297 -61.87 0.77 26.56
N THR A 298 -62.09 -0.25 27.38
CA THR A 298 -63.06 -1.33 27.09
C THR A 298 -64.50 -0.83 27.08
N LYS A 299 -64.74 0.29 27.75
CA LYS A 299 -65.94 1.12 27.64
C LYS A 299 -65.50 2.58 27.60
N ASP A 300 -65.77 3.26 26.49
CA ASP A 300 -65.41 4.67 26.28
C ASP A 300 -66.40 5.65 26.93
N THR A 301 -67.50 5.13 27.47
CA THR A 301 -68.58 5.91 28.06
C THR A 301 -69.10 5.28 29.36
N ALA A 302 -69.10 6.08 30.42
CA ALA A 302 -69.89 5.83 31.62
C ALA A 302 -71.03 6.86 31.65
N ILE A 303 -72.26 6.39 31.90
CA ILE A 303 -73.45 7.24 32.02
C ILE A 303 -73.66 7.52 33.50
N GLU A 304 -73.68 8.79 33.89
CA GLU A 304 -73.97 9.20 35.26
C GLU A 304 -75.33 8.65 35.71
N GLY A 305 -75.33 7.79 36.73
CA GLY A 305 -76.54 7.19 37.29
C GLY A 305 -76.92 5.81 36.75
N GLU A 306 -76.19 5.25 35.78
CA GLU A 306 -76.27 3.83 35.41
C GLU A 306 -75.13 3.04 36.04
N ASP A 307 -75.41 1.82 36.52
CA ASP A 307 -74.39 0.92 37.07
C ASP A 307 -73.59 0.26 35.93
N ASN A 308 -72.85 1.08 35.22
CA ASN A 308 -71.99 0.69 34.11
C ASN A 308 -70.55 0.77 34.60
N THR A 309 -70.05 -0.30 35.20
CA THR A 309 -68.63 -0.42 35.57
C THR A 309 -67.76 -0.30 34.31
N LEU A 310 -66.84 0.68 34.31
CA LEU A 310 -65.82 0.89 33.27
C LEU A 310 -64.86 -0.30 33.20
#